data_AF-A0A6G3PXG0-F1
#
_entry.id   AF-A0A6G3PXG0-F1
#
_cell.length_a   1.000
_cell.length_b   1.000
_cell.length_c   1.000
_cell.angle_alpha   90.00
_cell.angle_beta   90.00
_cell.angle_gamma   90.00
#
_symmetry.space_group_name_H-M   'P 1'
#
loop_
_entity.id
_entity.type
_entity.pdbx_description
1 polymer ?
#
loop_
_entity_poly.entity_id
_entity_poly.type
_entity_poly.pdbx_seq_one_letter_code
_entity_poly.pdbx_strand_id
1 'polypeptide(L)'
;PVTVRTDADQVSVAPAADAAAGGVRVTDEKGVTVTDAADGDRLYFDVPKDTADGTASLGVQATASVPVGRAFAGTDRTQTQILAGSSESTVTARATATWAETGAAPALTARKNCAEGGVDVTAANRGDEPYTFELAGAEHTVAAGETRTVTVPVAEDQAYDVTVTGPAGFSRTFTGVLDCATSGSVLEKESEATAGAGNDVGTRSAEQSVPATTGSSTSGLEGDLAETGGSRATSTIATVAMGLIVLGGGAVFLLRRKQPHAHGE
;
A
#
# COMPACT_ATOMS: atom_id res chain seq x y z
N PRO A 1 -17.66 -9.28 -10.41
CA PRO A 1 -16.36 -9.37 -9.71
C PRO A 1 -15.90 -7.97 -9.30
N VAL A 2 -15.19 -7.88 -8.18
CA VAL A 2 -14.44 -6.70 -7.77
C VAL A 2 -13.00 -6.89 -8.22
N THR A 3 -12.48 -5.99 -9.05
CA THR A 3 -11.08 -6.06 -9.48
C THR A 3 -10.21 -5.28 -8.52
N VAL A 4 -9.16 -5.92 -8.00
CA VAL A 4 -8.14 -5.29 -7.17
C VAL A 4 -7.28 -4.40 -8.05
N ARG A 5 -7.07 -3.17 -7.61
CA ARG A 5 -6.17 -2.20 -8.25
C ARG A 5 -5.22 -1.65 -7.20
N THR A 6 -3.94 -1.98 -7.32
CA THR A 6 -2.93 -1.66 -6.31
C THR A 6 -1.54 -1.55 -6.95
N ASP A 7 -0.70 -0.69 -6.38
CA ASP A 7 0.74 -0.61 -6.66
C ASP A 7 1.58 -1.38 -5.63
N ALA A 8 0.98 -1.76 -4.48
CA ALA A 8 1.58 -2.69 -3.54
C ALA A 8 1.69 -4.11 -4.15
N ASP A 9 2.75 -4.83 -3.78
CA ASP A 9 2.97 -6.22 -4.20
C ASP A 9 1.78 -7.14 -3.86
N GLN A 10 1.15 -6.89 -2.70
CA GLN A 10 0.02 -7.66 -2.20
C GLN A 10 -0.84 -6.80 -1.26
N VAL A 11 -2.15 -7.05 -1.26
CA VAL A 11 -3.10 -6.52 -0.28
C VAL A 11 -3.69 -7.66 0.53
N SER A 12 -3.92 -7.44 1.82
CA SER A 12 -4.70 -8.36 2.65
C SER A 12 -6.19 -8.09 2.43
N VAL A 13 -6.96 -9.16 2.27
CA VAL A 13 -8.41 -9.15 2.03
C VAL A 13 -9.12 -9.66 3.28
N ALA A 14 -10.01 -8.86 3.84
CA ALA A 14 -10.82 -9.23 4.98
C ALA A 14 -12.31 -9.07 4.64
N PRO A 15 -13.13 -10.14 4.71
CA PRO A 15 -14.58 -9.97 4.73
C PRO A 15 -14.98 -9.14 5.95
N ALA A 16 -15.96 -8.27 5.80
CA ALA A 16 -16.51 -7.57 6.96
C ALA A 16 -17.24 -8.57 7.88
N ALA A 17 -17.22 -8.30 9.19
CA ALA A 17 -17.69 -9.25 10.21
C ALA A 17 -19.18 -9.63 10.06
N ASP A 18 -19.97 -8.74 9.46
CA ASP A 18 -21.38 -8.95 9.10
C ASP A 18 -21.57 -9.93 7.93
N ALA A 19 -20.67 -9.95 6.96
CA ALA A 19 -20.71 -10.89 5.82
C ALA A 19 -20.55 -12.35 6.25
N ALA A 20 -19.69 -12.61 7.25
CA ALA A 20 -19.47 -13.96 7.78
C ALA A 20 -20.72 -14.52 8.48
N ALA A 21 -21.55 -13.68 9.09
CA ALA A 21 -22.76 -14.09 9.79
C ALA A 21 -23.85 -14.61 8.82
N GLY A 22 -23.84 -14.17 7.55
CA GLY A 22 -24.75 -14.62 6.50
C GLY A 22 -24.25 -15.79 5.65
N GLY A 23 -23.07 -16.35 5.97
CA GLY A 23 -22.43 -17.41 5.18
C GLY A 23 -21.84 -16.94 3.85
N VAL A 24 -21.76 -15.62 3.63
CA VAL A 24 -21.15 -15.02 2.43
C VAL A 24 -19.64 -15.14 2.53
N ARG A 25 -19.00 -15.66 1.48
CA ARG A 25 -17.54 -15.77 1.40
C ARG A 25 -16.98 -14.81 0.37
N VAL A 26 -15.73 -14.38 0.59
CA VAL A 26 -14.93 -13.72 -0.43
C VAL A 26 -14.04 -14.76 -1.08
N THR A 27 -14.19 -14.97 -2.39
CA THR A 27 -13.50 -16.01 -3.13
C THR A 27 -12.81 -15.47 -4.38
N ASP A 28 -11.92 -16.29 -4.95
CA ASP A 28 -11.48 -16.16 -6.33
C ASP A 28 -12.57 -16.63 -7.32
N GLU A 29 -12.26 -16.61 -8.61
CA GLU A 29 -13.15 -17.09 -9.69
C GLU A 29 -13.46 -18.59 -9.61
N LYS A 30 -12.61 -19.37 -8.93
CA LYS A 30 -12.79 -20.83 -8.75
C LYS A 30 -13.60 -21.15 -7.50
N GLY A 31 -14.01 -20.13 -6.72
CA GLY A 31 -14.75 -20.31 -5.46
C GLY A 31 -13.85 -20.63 -4.27
N VAL A 32 -12.53 -20.46 -4.37
CA VAL A 32 -11.59 -20.66 -3.26
C VAL A 32 -11.55 -19.39 -2.43
N THR A 33 -11.67 -19.50 -1.10
CA THR A 33 -11.55 -18.36 -0.19
C THR A 33 -10.20 -17.68 -0.32
N VAL A 34 -10.20 -16.35 -0.37
CA VAL A 34 -9.00 -15.52 -0.51
C VAL A 34 -8.83 -14.62 0.70
N THR A 35 -7.62 -14.59 1.26
CA THR A 35 -7.21 -13.69 2.34
C THR A 35 -6.24 -12.62 1.85
N ASP A 36 -5.75 -12.75 0.62
CA ASP A 36 -4.80 -11.85 0.01
C ASP A 36 -5.01 -11.78 -1.49
N ALA A 37 -4.61 -10.68 -2.11
CA ALA A 37 -4.76 -10.45 -3.54
C ALA A 37 -3.64 -9.53 -4.09
N ALA A 38 -3.35 -9.66 -5.39
CA ALA A 38 -2.44 -8.81 -6.13
C ALA A 38 -3.18 -7.88 -7.11
N ASP A 39 -2.46 -6.97 -7.76
CA ASP A 39 -3.05 -6.13 -8.82
C ASP A 39 -3.66 -6.97 -9.94
N GLY A 40 -4.89 -6.62 -10.34
CA GLY A 40 -5.62 -7.30 -11.40
C GLY A 40 -6.42 -8.53 -10.94
N ASP A 41 -6.22 -9.02 -9.71
CA ASP A 41 -7.01 -10.12 -9.18
C ASP A 41 -8.50 -9.77 -9.12
N ARG A 42 -9.35 -10.77 -9.33
CA ARG A 42 -10.81 -10.64 -9.31
C ARG A 42 -11.35 -11.35 -8.08
N LEU A 43 -11.94 -10.56 -7.18
CA LEU A 43 -12.62 -11.03 -5.98
C LEU A 43 -14.12 -11.15 -6.24
N TYR A 44 -14.73 -12.16 -5.63
CA TYR A 44 -16.13 -12.49 -5.78
C TYR A 44 -16.79 -12.61 -4.41
N PHE A 45 -18.02 -12.12 -4.30
CA PHE A 45 -18.89 -12.43 -3.18
C PHE A 45 -19.65 -13.71 -3.54
N ASP A 46 -19.35 -14.79 -2.85
CA ASP A 46 -20.08 -16.06 -2.97
C ASP A 46 -21.25 -16.03 -1.99
N VAL A 47 -22.44 -15.77 -2.56
CA VAL A 47 -23.70 -15.63 -1.83
C VAL A 47 -24.51 -16.92 -2.03
N PRO A 48 -24.86 -17.65 -0.95
CA PRO A 48 -25.72 -18.83 -1.04
C PRO A 48 -27.07 -18.54 -1.72
N LYS A 49 -27.60 -19.53 -2.45
CA LYS A 49 -28.76 -19.39 -3.35
C LYS A 49 -30.09 -19.05 -2.66
N ASP A 50 -30.14 -19.20 -1.33
CA ASP A 50 -31.32 -18.93 -0.51
C ASP A 50 -31.04 -17.83 0.55
N THR A 51 -29.98 -17.04 0.34
CA THR A 51 -29.69 -15.89 1.21
C THR A 51 -30.71 -14.79 0.91
N ALA A 52 -31.43 -14.36 1.94
CA ALA A 52 -32.36 -13.23 1.85
C ALA A 52 -31.67 -11.97 1.31
N ASP A 53 -32.43 -11.10 0.65
CA ASP A 53 -31.97 -9.82 0.15
C ASP A 53 -31.14 -9.07 1.20
N GLY A 54 -30.00 -8.54 0.77
CA GLY A 54 -29.03 -8.06 1.72
C GLY A 54 -27.81 -7.42 1.09
N THR A 55 -26.86 -7.12 1.97
CA THR A 55 -25.60 -6.49 1.61
C THR A 55 -24.46 -7.14 2.38
N ALA A 56 -23.30 -7.22 1.75
CA ALA A 56 -22.05 -7.61 2.37
C ALA A 56 -20.95 -6.65 1.94
N SER A 57 -19.92 -6.50 2.77
CA SER A 57 -18.74 -5.73 2.40
C SER A 57 -17.47 -6.52 2.61
N LEU A 58 -16.43 -6.13 1.88
CA LEU A 58 -15.06 -6.57 2.11
C LEU A 58 -14.17 -5.33 2.22
N GLY A 59 -13.16 -5.45 3.07
CA GLY A 59 -12.05 -4.51 3.15
C GLY A 59 -10.81 -5.12 2.50
N VAL A 60 -10.03 -4.28 1.84
CA VAL A 60 -8.65 -4.60 1.45
C VAL A 60 -7.72 -3.57 2.07
N GLN A 61 -6.52 -3.99 2.45
CA GLN A 61 -5.53 -3.11 3.05
C GLN A 61 -4.12 -3.46 2.60
N ALA A 62 -3.28 -2.44 2.44
CA ALA A 62 -1.84 -2.57 2.26
C ALA A 62 -1.12 -1.63 3.22
N THR A 63 0.05 -2.05 3.69
CA THR A 63 0.93 -1.24 4.52
C THR A 63 2.24 -1.04 3.78
N ALA A 64 2.61 0.23 3.56
CA ALA A 64 3.89 0.61 2.97
C ALA A 64 4.82 1.12 4.07
N SER A 65 6.09 0.70 4.01
CA SER A 65 7.13 1.22 4.90
C SER A 65 7.81 2.41 4.26
N VAL A 66 7.77 3.57 4.92
CA VAL A 66 8.44 4.80 4.49
C VAL A 66 9.74 4.92 5.28
N PRO A 67 10.91 4.80 4.64
CA PRO A 67 12.18 4.96 5.32
C PRO A 67 12.34 6.42 5.78
N VAL A 68 12.61 6.61 7.06
CA VAL A 68 12.87 7.90 7.68
C VAL A 68 14.30 7.95 8.21
N GLY A 69 15.06 8.95 7.78
CA GLY A 69 16.45 9.14 8.20
C GLY A 69 16.70 10.51 8.81
N ARG A 70 17.57 10.58 9.81
CA ARG A 70 18.16 11.81 10.32
C ARG A 70 19.67 11.74 10.20
N ALA A 71 20.27 12.77 9.62
CA ALA A 71 21.70 12.95 9.59
C ALA A 71 22.12 14.00 10.62
N PHE A 72 22.99 13.61 11.55
CA PHE A 72 23.60 14.48 12.54
C PHE A 72 25.04 14.78 12.11
N ALA A 73 25.28 16.00 11.65
CA ALA A 73 26.61 16.50 11.37
C ALA A 73 27.09 17.34 12.57
N GLY A 74 28.33 17.13 13.01
CA GLY A 74 28.97 18.00 13.98
C GLY A 74 29.31 19.36 13.36
N THR A 75 29.45 20.38 14.19
CA THR A 75 29.84 21.73 13.77
C THR A 75 31.32 21.83 13.37
N ASP A 76 32.13 20.84 13.73
CA ASP A 76 33.54 20.68 13.35
C ASP A 76 33.73 19.48 12.41
N ARG A 77 34.98 19.18 11.98
CA ARG A 77 35.29 17.96 11.22
C ARG A 77 35.10 16.68 12.06
N THR A 78 33.86 16.25 12.22
CA THR A 78 33.48 15.00 12.88
C THR A 78 32.79 14.06 11.89
N GLN A 79 32.72 12.78 12.24
CA GLN A 79 31.94 11.80 11.50
C GLN A 79 30.45 12.14 11.59
N THR A 80 29.75 12.18 10.45
CA THR A 80 28.28 12.29 10.39
C THR A 80 27.66 11.00 10.93
N GLN A 81 26.71 11.13 11.86
CA GLN A 81 25.91 10.01 12.33
C GLN A 81 24.58 9.98 11.58
N ILE A 82 24.16 8.81 11.11
CA ILE A 82 22.88 8.60 10.46
C ILE A 82 22.02 7.74 11.37
N LEU A 83 20.87 8.25 11.80
CA LEU A 83 19.83 7.46 12.42
C LEU A 83 18.76 7.19 11.36
N ALA A 84 18.65 5.94 10.92
CA ALA A 84 17.56 5.49 10.07
C ALA A 84 16.53 4.75 10.91
N GLY A 85 15.27 4.88 10.54
CA GLY A 85 14.17 4.02 10.94
C GLY A 85 13.16 3.99 9.81
N SER A 86 12.02 3.36 10.06
CA SER A 86 10.90 3.34 9.14
C SER A 86 9.62 3.76 9.85
N SER A 87 8.71 4.34 9.07
CA SER A 87 7.34 4.61 9.49
C SER A 87 6.40 3.87 8.57
N GLU A 88 5.48 3.09 9.14
CA GLU A 88 4.46 2.39 8.37
C GLU A 88 3.30 3.32 8.02
N SER A 89 2.78 3.17 6.81
CA SER A 89 1.59 3.86 6.31
C SER A 89 0.61 2.83 5.75
N THR A 90 -0.59 2.78 6.33
CA THR A 90 -1.63 1.83 5.89
C THR A 90 -2.67 2.55 5.05
N VAL A 91 -3.00 1.96 3.90
CA VAL A 91 -4.10 2.38 3.03
C VAL A 91 -5.16 1.28 3.02
N THR A 92 -6.44 1.66 3.04
CA THR A 92 -7.56 0.73 3.00
C THR A 92 -8.54 1.10 1.91
N ALA A 93 -9.22 0.10 1.34
CA ALA A 93 -10.34 0.28 0.44
C ALA A 93 -11.47 -0.69 0.82
N ARG A 94 -12.72 -0.32 0.54
CA ARG A 94 -13.88 -1.18 0.76
C ARG A 94 -14.66 -1.41 -0.53
N ALA A 95 -15.11 -2.64 -0.74
CA ALA A 95 -16.12 -2.96 -1.72
C ALA A 95 -17.39 -3.47 -1.01
N THR A 96 -18.54 -3.12 -1.56
CA THR A 96 -19.85 -3.53 -1.04
C THR A 96 -20.61 -4.20 -2.18
N ALA A 97 -21.21 -5.34 -1.88
CA ALA A 97 -22.13 -6.03 -2.77
C ALA A 97 -23.52 -6.01 -2.15
N THR A 98 -24.51 -5.73 -2.96
CA THR A 98 -25.93 -5.80 -2.60
C THR A 98 -26.59 -6.78 -3.55
N TRP A 99 -27.45 -7.64 -3.03
CA TRP A 99 -28.23 -8.60 -3.80
C TRP A 99 -29.69 -8.53 -3.41
N ALA A 100 -30.54 -8.71 -4.40
CA ALA A 100 -31.97 -8.89 -4.25
C ALA A 100 -32.47 -9.85 -5.34
N GLU A 101 -33.56 -10.58 -5.08
CA GLU A 101 -34.17 -11.45 -6.09
C GLU A 101 -34.74 -10.66 -7.27
N THR A 102 -35.26 -9.46 -7.02
CA THR A 102 -35.86 -8.56 -8.01
C THR A 102 -35.50 -7.10 -7.72
N GLY A 103 -35.64 -6.23 -8.71
CA GLY A 103 -35.37 -4.81 -8.61
C GLY A 103 -34.02 -4.40 -9.20
N ALA A 104 -33.67 -3.13 -9.00
CA ALA A 104 -32.38 -2.60 -9.44
C ALA A 104 -31.22 -3.29 -8.69
N ALA A 105 -30.16 -3.65 -9.44
CA ALA A 105 -28.92 -4.21 -8.88
C ALA A 105 -27.72 -3.35 -9.30
N PRO A 106 -27.53 -2.16 -8.67
CA PRO A 106 -26.50 -1.21 -9.05
C PRO A 106 -25.10 -1.65 -8.57
N ALA A 107 -24.12 -1.49 -9.45
CA ALA A 107 -22.70 -1.53 -9.14
C ALA A 107 -22.11 -0.16 -9.41
N LEU A 108 -21.60 0.49 -8.36
CA LEU A 108 -21.00 1.82 -8.42
C LEU A 108 -19.48 1.72 -8.34
N THR A 109 -18.79 2.41 -9.24
CA THR A 109 -17.33 2.57 -9.19
C THR A 109 -16.96 4.01 -9.46
N ALA A 110 -15.85 4.46 -8.87
CA ALA A 110 -15.26 5.77 -9.14
C ALA A 110 -13.82 5.59 -9.63
N ARG A 111 -13.43 6.30 -10.67
CA ARG A 111 -12.07 6.28 -11.23
C ARG A 111 -11.57 7.70 -11.48
N LYS A 112 -10.30 7.98 -11.18
CA LYS A 112 -9.67 9.23 -11.59
C LYS A 112 -9.68 9.31 -13.13
N ASN A 113 -10.12 10.43 -13.67
CA ASN A 113 -10.07 10.75 -15.08
C ASN A 113 -9.13 11.95 -15.27
N CYS A 114 -7.85 11.65 -15.42
CA CYS A 114 -6.80 12.65 -15.59
C CYS A 114 -6.92 13.41 -16.92
N ALA A 115 -7.57 12.84 -17.93
CA ALA A 115 -7.70 13.46 -19.24
C ALA A 115 -8.75 14.58 -19.24
N GLU A 116 -9.87 14.37 -18.53
CA GLU A 116 -10.95 15.35 -18.42
C GLU A 116 -10.87 16.22 -17.15
N GLY A 117 -9.97 15.89 -16.21
CA GLY A 117 -9.83 16.62 -14.95
C GLY A 117 -10.99 16.36 -14.00
N GLY A 118 -11.09 15.11 -13.51
CA GLY A 118 -12.17 14.76 -12.59
C GLY A 118 -12.17 13.31 -12.14
N VAL A 119 -13.32 12.89 -11.64
CA VAL A 119 -13.61 11.52 -11.20
C VAL A 119 -14.80 10.98 -11.99
N ASP A 120 -14.56 9.93 -12.77
CA ASP A 120 -15.60 9.18 -13.46
C ASP A 120 -16.34 8.31 -12.46
N VAL A 121 -17.62 8.61 -12.24
CA VAL A 121 -18.52 7.75 -11.47
C VAL A 121 -19.34 6.93 -12.46
N THR A 122 -19.15 5.62 -12.43
CA THR A 122 -19.88 4.67 -13.27
C THR A 122 -20.89 3.90 -12.43
N ALA A 123 -22.14 3.90 -12.90
CA ALA A 123 -23.24 3.09 -12.39
C ALA A 123 -23.64 2.06 -13.45
N ALA A 124 -23.46 0.78 -13.14
CA ALA A 124 -23.97 -0.33 -13.95
C ALA A 124 -25.16 -0.97 -13.23
N ASN A 125 -26.27 -1.19 -13.91
CA ASN A 125 -27.45 -1.82 -13.31
C ASN A 125 -27.67 -3.20 -13.93
N ARG A 126 -27.43 -4.26 -13.17
CA ARG A 126 -27.68 -5.64 -13.61
C ARG A 126 -29.04 -6.20 -13.19
N GLY A 127 -29.86 -5.37 -12.56
CA GLY A 127 -31.21 -5.71 -12.16
C GLY A 127 -32.19 -5.68 -13.33
N ASP A 128 -33.46 -5.92 -13.00
CA ASP A 128 -34.59 -5.93 -13.94
C ASP A 128 -35.45 -4.65 -13.89
N GLU A 129 -35.21 -3.78 -12.91
CA GLU A 129 -35.86 -2.47 -12.77
C GLU A 129 -34.86 -1.31 -12.94
N PRO A 130 -35.31 -0.10 -13.33
CA PRO A 130 -34.44 1.07 -13.45
C PRO A 130 -33.85 1.49 -12.09
N TYR A 131 -32.58 1.89 -12.12
CA TYR A 131 -31.88 2.46 -10.97
C TYR A 131 -31.77 3.98 -11.10
N THR A 132 -32.38 4.72 -10.17
CA THR A 132 -32.29 6.19 -10.11
C THR A 132 -31.41 6.62 -8.93
N PHE A 133 -30.47 7.52 -9.16
CA PHE A 133 -29.54 8.03 -8.15
C PHE A 133 -29.24 9.52 -8.36
N GLU A 134 -28.81 10.19 -7.30
CA GLU A 134 -28.31 11.55 -7.34
C GLU A 134 -26.77 11.56 -7.28
N LEU A 135 -26.16 12.36 -8.15
CA LEU A 135 -24.73 12.61 -8.17
C LEU A 135 -24.49 14.07 -8.57
N ALA A 136 -23.61 14.77 -7.84
CA ALA A 136 -23.28 16.16 -8.08
C ALA A 136 -24.51 17.10 -8.17
N GLY A 137 -25.56 16.81 -7.39
CA GLY A 137 -26.79 17.60 -7.35
C GLY A 137 -27.75 17.36 -8.53
N ALA A 138 -27.49 16.35 -9.37
CA ALA A 138 -28.34 15.97 -10.49
C ALA A 138 -28.83 14.53 -10.36
N GLU A 139 -30.08 14.31 -10.77
CA GLU A 139 -30.67 12.98 -10.84
C GLU A 139 -30.25 12.27 -12.13
N HIS A 140 -29.93 10.98 -12.02
CA HIS A 140 -29.57 10.10 -13.11
C HIS A 140 -30.32 8.78 -13.00
N THR A 141 -30.76 8.25 -14.15
CA THR A 141 -31.38 6.93 -14.23
C THR A 141 -30.58 6.04 -15.18
N VAL A 142 -30.44 4.77 -14.77
CA VAL A 142 -29.84 3.68 -15.55
C VAL A 142 -30.87 2.59 -15.71
N ALA A 143 -31.25 2.27 -16.94
CA ALA A 143 -32.21 1.20 -17.18
C ALA A 143 -31.63 -0.17 -16.80
N ALA A 144 -32.50 -1.18 -16.72
CA ALA A 144 -32.10 -2.56 -16.51
C ALA A 144 -31.08 -3.01 -17.58
N GLY A 145 -29.97 -3.61 -17.14
CA GLY A 145 -28.89 -4.06 -18.01
C GLY A 145 -27.97 -2.96 -18.56
N GLU A 146 -28.24 -1.69 -18.28
CA GLU A 146 -27.46 -0.57 -18.81
C GLU A 146 -26.32 -0.13 -17.88
N THR A 147 -25.45 0.72 -18.42
CA THR A 147 -24.36 1.36 -17.69
C THR A 147 -24.28 2.83 -18.07
N ARG A 148 -24.04 3.68 -17.08
CA ARG A 148 -23.88 5.13 -17.25
C ARG A 148 -22.64 5.60 -16.50
N THR A 149 -21.87 6.49 -17.13
CA THR A 149 -20.74 7.17 -16.51
C THR A 149 -20.99 8.67 -16.50
N VAL A 150 -20.65 9.31 -15.38
CA VAL A 150 -20.73 10.76 -15.19
C VAL A 150 -19.39 11.23 -14.63
N THR A 151 -18.74 12.15 -15.32
CA THR A 151 -17.49 12.79 -14.85
C THR A 151 -17.84 13.91 -13.87
N VAL A 152 -17.38 13.79 -12.62
CA VAL A 152 -17.45 14.86 -11.62
C VAL A 152 -16.15 15.67 -11.70
N PRO A 153 -16.19 16.97 -12.05
CA PRO A 153 -14.97 17.78 -12.15
C PRO A 153 -14.26 17.91 -10.80
N VAL A 154 -12.94 17.69 -10.81
CA VAL A 154 -12.06 17.84 -9.64
C VAL A 154 -10.74 18.42 -10.15
N ALA A 155 -10.18 19.42 -9.49
CA ALA A 155 -8.90 19.98 -9.89
C ALA A 155 -7.72 19.06 -9.50
N GLU A 156 -6.58 19.23 -10.17
CA GLU A 156 -5.33 18.61 -9.75
C GLU A 156 -4.98 19.01 -8.31
N ASP A 157 -4.36 18.08 -7.57
CA ASP A 157 -4.02 18.15 -6.15
C ASP A 157 -5.22 18.40 -5.22
N GLN A 158 -6.45 18.27 -5.71
CA GLN A 158 -7.66 18.51 -4.94
C GLN A 158 -8.17 17.21 -4.30
N ALA A 159 -8.37 17.25 -2.98
CA ALA A 159 -9.13 16.23 -2.28
C ALA A 159 -10.60 16.27 -2.72
N TYR A 160 -11.17 15.10 -2.98
CA TYR A 160 -12.58 14.94 -3.34
C TYR A 160 -13.30 14.03 -2.35
N ASP A 161 -14.60 14.30 -2.21
CA ASP A 161 -15.59 13.50 -1.51
C ASP A 161 -16.84 13.50 -2.40
N VAL A 162 -16.93 12.50 -3.27
CA VAL A 162 -18.01 12.34 -4.23
C VAL A 162 -19.02 11.36 -3.66
N THR A 163 -20.22 11.84 -3.35
CA THR A 163 -21.28 11.02 -2.79
C THR A 163 -22.35 10.72 -3.85
N VAL A 164 -22.71 9.44 -3.96
CA VAL A 164 -23.84 8.93 -4.73
C VAL A 164 -24.95 8.57 -3.76
N THR A 165 -26.13 9.16 -3.93
CA THR A 165 -27.32 8.85 -3.13
C THR A 165 -28.33 8.11 -3.98
N GLY A 166 -28.88 7.01 -3.47
CA GLY A 166 -29.83 6.16 -4.18
C GLY A 166 -31.12 5.93 -3.39
N PRO A 167 -32.00 5.06 -3.89
CA PRO A 167 -33.28 4.74 -3.27
C PRO A 167 -33.08 4.06 -1.90
N ALA A 168 -34.15 4.01 -1.09
CA ALA A 168 -34.18 3.34 0.21
C ALA A 168 -33.08 3.80 1.20
N GLY A 169 -32.61 5.06 1.09
CA GLY A 169 -31.57 5.61 1.95
C GLY A 169 -30.15 5.13 1.63
N PHE A 170 -29.96 4.48 0.47
CA PHE A 170 -28.63 4.12 0.00
C PHE A 170 -27.76 5.37 -0.17
N SER A 171 -26.55 5.34 0.38
CA SER A 171 -25.55 6.38 0.17
C SER A 171 -24.16 5.74 0.07
N ARG A 172 -23.37 6.17 -0.91
CA ARG A 172 -22.01 5.73 -1.12
C ARG A 172 -21.10 6.91 -1.40
N THR A 173 -20.07 7.03 -0.60
CA THR A 173 -19.06 8.07 -0.75
C THR A 173 -17.75 7.51 -1.30
N PHE A 174 -17.18 8.20 -2.28
CA PHE A 174 -15.86 7.97 -2.84
C PHE A 174 -14.94 9.13 -2.48
N THR A 175 -13.88 8.86 -1.74
CA THR A 175 -12.91 9.87 -1.31
C THR A 175 -11.54 9.62 -1.91
N GLY A 176 -10.79 10.67 -2.16
CA GLY A 176 -9.40 10.59 -2.58
C GLY A 176 -8.82 11.96 -2.88
N VAL A 177 -7.67 11.98 -3.55
CA VAL A 177 -7.07 13.19 -4.12
C VAL A 177 -6.89 12.94 -5.61
N LEU A 178 -7.34 13.87 -6.45
CA LEU A 178 -6.97 13.83 -7.87
C LEU A 178 -5.54 14.32 -7.97
N ASP A 179 -4.63 13.41 -8.27
CA ASP A 179 -3.20 13.67 -8.37
C ASP A 179 -2.75 12.89 -9.61
N CYS A 180 -2.77 13.56 -10.75
CA CYS A 180 -2.43 13.02 -12.05
C CYS A 180 -1.12 13.63 -12.57
N ALA A 181 -0.78 14.84 -12.12
CA ALA A 181 0.47 15.50 -12.45
C ALA A 181 1.65 14.90 -11.65
N THR A 182 2.42 14.01 -12.29
CA THR A 182 3.73 13.65 -11.74
C THR A 182 4.66 14.87 -11.78
N SER A 183 5.42 15.12 -10.70
CA SER A 183 6.25 16.32 -10.53
C SER A 183 7.30 16.57 -11.64
N GLY A 184 7.52 15.61 -12.56
CA GLY A 184 8.34 15.80 -13.76
C GLY A 184 7.64 16.48 -14.94
N SER A 185 6.30 16.48 -14.98
CA SER A 185 5.49 17.03 -16.08
C SER A 185 5.26 18.55 -15.99
N VAL A 186 5.39 19.13 -14.79
CA VAL A 186 5.38 20.59 -14.57
C VAL A 186 6.69 21.26 -14.97
N LEU A 187 7.81 20.52 -14.99
CA LEU A 187 9.10 21.06 -15.42
C LEU A 187 9.14 21.38 -16.93
N GLU A 188 8.32 20.73 -17.76
CA GLU A 188 8.29 21.03 -19.19
C GLU A 188 7.53 22.33 -19.50
N LYS A 189 6.48 22.65 -18.73
CA LYS A 189 5.67 23.88 -18.93
C LYS A 189 6.36 25.16 -18.46
N GLU A 190 7.27 25.09 -17.48
CA GLU A 190 8.11 26.24 -17.11
C GLU A 190 9.40 26.36 -17.94
N SER A 191 9.82 25.30 -18.64
CA SER A 191 11.05 25.31 -19.44
C SER A 191 10.97 26.14 -20.73
N GLU A 192 9.77 26.40 -21.26
CA GLU A 192 9.60 27.23 -22.47
C GLU A 192 9.73 28.74 -22.21
N ALA A 193 9.82 29.20 -20.95
CA ALA A 193 9.92 30.63 -20.63
C ALA A 193 11.35 31.13 -20.27
N THR A 194 12.36 30.26 -20.15
CA THR A 194 13.71 30.72 -19.78
C THR A 194 14.83 29.90 -20.42
N ALA A 195 14.90 29.88 -21.75
CA ALA A 195 16.10 29.44 -22.46
C ALA A 195 17.22 30.48 -22.31
N GLY A 196 18.00 30.38 -21.23
CA GLY A 196 19.24 31.14 -21.09
C GLY A 196 19.81 31.19 -19.67
N ALA A 197 20.57 30.15 -19.27
CA ALA A 197 21.87 30.23 -18.58
C ALA A 197 22.16 28.98 -17.73
N GLY A 198 23.28 28.30 -18.04
CA GLY A 198 24.22 27.72 -17.08
C GLY A 198 23.76 26.56 -16.19
N ASN A 199 24.31 25.37 -16.46
CA ASN A 199 24.38 24.28 -15.49
C ASN A 199 25.21 24.71 -14.26
N ASP A 200 24.56 25.18 -13.21
CA ASP A 200 25.13 25.29 -11.88
C ASP A 200 24.22 24.57 -10.88
N VAL A 201 24.67 23.40 -10.39
CA VAL A 201 24.05 22.66 -9.29
C VAL A 201 24.32 23.45 -8.00
N GLY A 202 23.46 24.43 -7.73
CA GLY A 202 23.50 25.26 -6.53
C GLY A 202 22.91 24.52 -5.32
N THR A 203 23.72 24.40 -4.26
CA THR A 203 23.46 23.79 -2.95
C THR A 203 22.40 24.52 -2.08
N ARG A 204 21.32 25.04 -2.66
CA ARG A 204 20.48 26.05 -2.00
C ARG A 204 19.06 25.60 -1.59
N SER A 205 18.91 24.35 -1.08
CA SER A 205 17.59 23.86 -0.63
C SER A 205 17.55 23.14 0.73
N ALA A 206 18.61 23.21 1.56
CA ALA A 206 18.62 22.54 2.86
C ALA A 206 18.07 23.37 4.03
N GLU A 207 17.73 24.65 3.83
CA GLU A 207 17.42 25.59 4.94
C GLU A 207 15.93 25.71 5.30
N GLN A 208 15.02 25.01 4.61
CA GLN A 208 13.56 25.14 4.84
C GLN A 208 12.82 23.82 5.12
N SER A 209 13.54 22.76 5.49
CA SER A 209 12.90 21.52 5.93
C SER A 209 12.37 21.66 7.36
N VAL A 210 11.11 22.06 7.50
CA VAL A 210 10.39 22.02 8.78
C VAL A 210 10.11 20.55 9.13
N PRO A 211 10.40 20.07 10.34
CA PRO A 211 10.18 18.67 10.67
C PRO A 211 8.67 18.36 10.75
N ALA A 212 8.23 17.34 10.02
CA ALA A 212 6.91 16.74 10.24
C ALA A 212 6.92 16.02 11.59
N THR A 213 6.11 16.50 12.54
CA THR A 213 5.81 15.79 13.78
C THR A 213 4.77 14.70 13.51
N THR A 214 5.21 13.45 13.33
CA THR A 214 4.37 12.27 13.49
C THR A 214 4.71 11.60 14.82
N GLY A 215 3.87 11.85 15.81
CA GLY A 215 3.90 11.10 17.06
C GLY A 215 3.22 9.76 16.86
N SER A 216 3.99 8.67 16.87
CA SER A 216 3.47 7.37 17.25
C SER A 216 4.61 6.51 17.76
N SER A 217 4.62 6.27 19.06
CA SER A 217 5.52 5.34 19.73
C SER A 217 4.96 3.93 19.57
N THR A 218 5.51 3.14 18.64
CA THR A 218 5.34 1.69 18.64
C THR A 218 6.64 1.05 19.13
N SER A 219 6.54 0.49 20.33
CA SER A 219 7.58 -0.28 20.97
C SER A 219 7.70 -1.64 20.30
N GLY A 220 8.88 -1.94 19.77
CA GLY A 220 9.41 -3.28 19.60
C GLY A 220 8.92 -4.05 18.38
N LEU A 221 9.76 -4.08 17.33
CA LEU A 221 10.00 -5.28 16.53
C LEU A 221 11.48 -5.28 16.13
N GLU A 222 12.16 -6.40 16.39
CA GLU A 222 13.50 -6.70 15.87
C GLU A 222 13.43 -6.71 14.34
N GLY A 223 14.23 -5.84 13.70
CA GLY A 223 14.41 -5.84 12.25
C GLY A 223 14.13 -4.52 11.55
N ASP A 224 14.84 -3.46 11.92
CA ASP A 224 15.14 -2.35 11.00
C ASP A 224 16.34 -1.55 11.52
N LEU A 225 17.53 -1.96 11.09
CA LEU A 225 18.73 -1.13 11.13
C LEU A 225 19.63 -1.57 9.98
N ALA A 226 19.66 -0.76 8.92
CA ALA A 226 20.69 -0.75 7.88
C ALA A 226 21.31 -2.11 7.58
N GLU A 227 20.63 -2.95 6.79
CA GLU A 227 21.25 -4.16 6.22
C GLU A 227 22.25 -3.77 5.10
N THR A 228 23.33 -3.10 5.50
CA THR A 228 24.49 -2.90 4.65
C THR A 228 25.42 -4.11 4.80
N GLY A 229 25.39 -5.01 3.82
CA GLY A 229 26.51 -5.93 3.58
C GLY A 229 26.55 -7.23 4.39
N GLY A 230 25.42 -7.72 4.91
CA GLY A 230 25.30 -9.08 5.45
C GLY A 230 25.33 -10.14 4.35
N SER A 231 26.49 -10.36 3.71
CA SER A 231 26.62 -11.47 2.77
C SER A 231 26.28 -12.80 3.46
N ARG A 232 25.47 -13.67 2.82
CA ARG A 232 25.03 -15.01 3.29
C ARG A 232 26.18 -16.03 3.51
N ALA A 233 27.39 -15.55 3.81
CA ALA A 233 28.60 -16.31 4.07
C ALA A 233 28.88 -16.52 5.58
N THR A 234 28.01 -16.07 6.49
CA THR A 234 28.23 -16.21 7.94
C THR A 234 28.41 -17.68 8.36
N SER A 235 27.74 -18.61 7.67
CA SER A 235 27.90 -20.05 7.92
C SER A 235 29.26 -20.60 7.46
N THR A 236 29.83 -20.06 6.38
CA THR A 236 31.17 -20.48 5.88
C THR A 236 32.31 -19.83 6.68
N ILE A 237 32.12 -18.63 7.21
CA ILE A 237 33.11 -17.97 8.08
C ILE A 237 33.20 -18.67 9.45
N ALA A 238 32.06 -19.07 10.03
CA ALA A 238 32.02 -19.77 11.31
C ALA A 238 32.73 -21.14 11.25
N THR A 239 32.61 -21.85 10.12
CA THR A 239 33.24 -23.17 9.93
C THR A 239 34.76 -23.07 9.76
N VAL A 240 35.26 -22.04 9.05
CA VAL A 240 36.71 -21.81 8.91
C VAL A 240 37.35 -21.41 10.25
N ALA A 241 36.67 -20.58 11.05
CA ALA A 241 37.17 -20.16 12.35
C ALA A 241 37.36 -21.33 13.33
N MET A 242 36.40 -22.25 13.38
CA MET A 242 36.51 -23.46 14.20
C MET A 242 37.68 -24.36 13.76
N GLY A 243 37.92 -24.49 12.45
CA GLY A 243 39.06 -25.27 11.92
C GLY A 243 40.42 -24.73 12.37
N LEU A 244 40.60 -23.40 12.35
CA LEU A 244 41.84 -22.75 12.77
C LEU A 244 42.09 -22.86 14.28
N ILE A 245 41.05 -22.83 15.10
CA ILE A 245 41.17 -23.01 16.57
C ILE A 245 41.63 -24.43 16.91
N VAL A 246 41.09 -25.45 16.23
CA VAL A 246 41.49 -26.85 16.47
C VAL A 246 42.95 -27.08 16.04
N LEU A 247 43.36 -26.54 14.88
CA LEU A 247 44.74 -26.63 14.41
C LEU A 247 45.72 -25.88 15.34
N GLY A 248 45.38 -24.66 15.76
CA GLY A 248 46.18 -23.88 16.70
C GLY A 248 46.29 -24.53 18.08
N GLY A 249 45.17 -25.06 18.60
CA GLY A 249 45.13 -25.79 19.87
C GLY A 249 45.95 -27.07 19.85
N GLY A 250 45.91 -27.83 18.75
CA GLY A 250 46.73 -29.03 18.55
C GLY A 250 48.23 -28.74 18.55
N ALA A 251 48.66 -27.66 17.91
CA ALA A 251 50.08 -27.27 17.88
C ALA A 251 50.60 -26.87 19.27
N VAL A 252 49.83 -26.09 20.03
CA VAL A 252 50.21 -25.67 21.40
C VAL A 252 50.26 -26.86 22.35
N PHE A 253 49.31 -27.80 22.24
CA PHE A 253 49.28 -29.01 23.07
C PHE A 253 50.49 -29.93 22.82
N LEU A 254 50.89 -30.10 21.56
CA LEU A 254 52.08 -30.90 21.20
C LEU A 254 53.40 -30.25 21.64
N LEU A 255 53.48 -28.90 21.63
CA LEU A 255 54.64 -28.17 22.16
C LEU A 255 54.75 -28.28 23.69
N ARG A 256 53.62 -28.29 24.40
CA ARG A 256 53.60 -28.38 25.87
C ARG A 256 54.00 -29.75 26.41
N ARG A 257 53.87 -30.81 25.61
CA ARG A 257 54.27 -32.18 26.00
C ARG A 257 55.78 -32.44 25.94
N LYS A 258 56.57 -31.48 25.42
CA LYS A 258 58.02 -31.63 25.23
C LYS A 258 58.91 -30.94 26.28
N GLN A 259 58.37 -30.51 27.42
CA GLN A 259 59.22 -30.12 28.56
C GLN A 259 59.49 -31.34 29.47
N PRO A 260 60.69 -31.93 29.46
CA PRO A 260 61.09 -32.88 30.49
C PRO A 260 61.29 -32.11 31.81
N HIS A 261 60.65 -32.60 32.88
CA HIS A 261 61.03 -32.27 34.24
C HIS A 261 62.44 -32.80 34.48
N ALA A 262 63.40 -31.92 34.76
CA ALA A 262 64.72 -32.28 35.27
C ALA A 262 64.90 -31.67 36.66
N HIS A 263 64.72 -32.56 37.65
CA HIS A 263 65.28 -32.66 39.00
C HIS A 263 65.72 -31.41 39.76
N GLY A 264 65.11 -31.25 40.94
CA GLY A 264 65.79 -30.72 42.11
C GLY A 264 66.60 -31.83 42.81
N GLU A 265 67.67 -31.34 43.45
CA GLU A 265 68.71 -31.99 44.27
C GLU A 265 69.74 -32.90 43.58
#